data_AF-A0A7D8YJM1-F1
#
_entry.id   AF-A0A7D8YJM1-F1
#
_cell.length_a   1.000
_cell.length_b   1.000
_cell.length_c   1.000
_cell.angle_alpha   90.00
_cell.angle_beta   90.00
_cell.angle_gamma   90.00
#
_symmetry.space_group_name_H-M   'P 1'
#
loop_
_entity.id
_entity.type
_entity.pdbx_description
1 polymer ?
#
loop_
_entity_poly.entity_id
_entity_poly.type
_entity_poly.pdbx_seq_one_letter_code
_entity_poly.pdbx_strand_id
1 'polypeptide(L)'
;MGASNEAVAILKHDMITEHGFVHGMFKSTHPTMNGPALDVLNAKTVEVFDKALRQFATPTKVNLFEWIGKQIMRATTDAIYGPFNPMREDQNIEAWSKYHPALMIRLHPKIHTDCIEQKIPDDDIPKFLVGTVFNNVANTVPTAFWVLYHIFSDAIVLQECRNEVSQAVLSQDGTSTIDLTIVLNSCPILLSTYQEIFRHHGMANSVRVVAEDHMLDNRYLLKKGGLVMISARAQHSNPA
;
A
#
# COMPACT_ATOMS: atom_id res chain seq x y z
N MET A 1 -6.79 23.61 -12.54
CA MET A 1 -6.89 22.57 -11.49
C MET A 1 -8.35 22.49 -11.07
N GLY A 2 -8.93 21.30 -10.99
CA GLY A 2 -10.39 21.09 -10.93
C GLY A 2 -11.03 21.09 -9.53
N ALA A 3 -10.33 21.55 -8.49
CA ALA A 3 -10.91 21.72 -7.16
C ALA A 3 -11.22 23.20 -6.87
N SER A 4 -12.30 23.44 -6.13
CA SER A 4 -12.61 24.78 -5.62
C SER A 4 -11.63 25.19 -4.51
N ASN A 5 -11.53 26.50 -4.24
CA ASN A 5 -10.67 27.01 -3.18
C ASN A 5 -11.09 26.51 -1.80
N GLU A 6 -12.39 26.32 -1.60
CA GLU A 6 -13.00 25.76 -0.39
C GLU A 6 -12.57 24.30 -0.19
N ALA A 7 -12.60 23.50 -1.25
CA ALA A 7 -12.11 22.12 -1.21
C ALA A 7 -10.60 22.07 -0.87
N VAL A 8 -9.79 22.95 -1.46
CA VAL A 8 -8.36 23.03 -1.14
C VAL A 8 -8.11 23.50 0.30
N ALA A 9 -8.91 24.42 0.83
CA ALA A 9 -8.81 24.87 2.21
C ALA A 9 -9.15 23.75 3.21
N ILE A 10 -10.20 22.99 2.92
CA ILE A 10 -10.53 21.76 3.65
C ILE A 10 -9.32 20.83 3.64
N LEU A 11 -8.80 20.45 2.46
CA LEU A 11 -7.64 19.53 2.31
C LEU A 11 -6.40 19.95 3.11
N LYS A 12 -6.21 21.23 3.41
CA LYS A 12 -5.05 21.76 4.17
C LYS A 12 -5.28 21.90 5.66
N HIS A 13 -6.53 21.79 6.13
CA HIS A 13 -6.86 21.94 7.54
C HIS A 13 -6.22 20.84 8.39
N ASP A 14 -5.47 21.26 9.41
CA ASP A 14 -4.76 20.48 10.43
C ASP A 14 -4.32 19.06 10.02
N MET A 15 -3.15 18.98 9.39
CA MET A 15 -2.63 17.70 8.88
C MET A 15 -1.77 16.94 9.89
N ILE A 16 -1.08 17.61 10.80
CA ILE A 16 0.10 17.06 11.48
C ILE A 16 0.05 17.09 13.01
N THR A 17 -0.94 17.76 13.62
CA THR A 17 -1.06 17.74 15.09
C THR A 17 -1.56 16.37 15.57
N GLU A 18 -1.57 16.15 16.89
CA GLU A 18 -2.08 14.93 17.51
C GLU A 18 -3.56 14.66 17.20
N HIS A 19 -4.33 15.73 16.96
CA HIS A 19 -5.72 15.65 16.52
C HIS A 19 -5.87 15.86 15.01
N GLY A 20 -4.76 16.12 14.32
CA GLY A 20 -4.71 16.33 12.88
C GLY A 20 -4.93 15.05 12.09
N PHE A 21 -5.23 15.25 10.81
CA PHE A 21 -5.64 14.21 9.88
C PHE A 21 -4.70 12.99 9.84
N VAL A 22 -3.38 13.18 9.76
CA VAL A 22 -2.41 12.08 9.64
C VAL A 22 -2.44 11.19 10.88
N HIS A 23 -2.52 11.77 12.08
CA HIS A 23 -2.54 11.01 13.32
C HIS A 23 -3.90 10.31 13.52
N GLY A 24 -5.00 10.97 13.16
CA GLY A 24 -6.33 10.36 13.11
C GLY A 24 -6.41 9.18 12.15
N MET A 25 -5.77 9.28 10.98
CA MET A 25 -5.67 8.18 10.01
C MET A 25 -4.98 6.97 10.62
N PHE A 26 -3.81 7.13 11.26
CA PHE A 26 -3.11 6.00 11.88
C PHE A 26 -3.96 5.29 12.95
N LYS A 27 -4.65 6.06 13.80
CA LYS A 27 -5.52 5.51 14.85
C LYS A 27 -6.69 4.69 14.29
N SER A 28 -7.27 5.14 13.17
CA SER A 28 -8.40 4.48 12.51
C SER A 28 -7.98 3.27 11.66
N THR A 29 -6.81 3.31 11.02
CA THR A 29 -6.34 2.21 10.14
C THR A 29 -5.57 1.13 10.88
N HIS A 30 -4.88 1.42 11.99
CA HIS A 30 -4.04 0.41 12.65
C HIS A 30 -4.80 -0.86 13.08
N PRO A 31 -6.02 -0.79 13.64
CA PRO A 31 -6.78 -2.00 14.02
C PRO A 31 -7.19 -2.86 12.83
N THR A 32 -7.36 -2.30 11.62
CA THR A 32 -7.78 -3.06 10.43
C THR A 32 -6.63 -3.78 9.74
N MET A 33 -5.39 -3.44 10.11
CA MET A 33 -4.16 -3.97 9.52
C MET A 33 -3.49 -5.06 10.39
N ASN A 34 -4.25 -5.68 11.30
CA ASN A 34 -3.77 -6.77 12.14
C ASN A 34 -4.85 -7.83 12.38
N GLY A 35 -4.41 -9.02 12.81
CA GLY A 35 -5.28 -10.11 13.25
C GLY A 35 -6.36 -10.50 12.21
N PRO A 36 -7.58 -10.85 12.66
CA PRO A 36 -8.64 -11.34 11.77
C PRO A 36 -9.06 -10.34 10.68
N ALA A 37 -8.93 -9.04 10.93
CA ALA A 37 -9.24 -8.03 9.92
C ALA A 37 -8.26 -8.13 8.74
N LEU A 38 -6.97 -8.29 9.02
CA LEU A 38 -5.95 -8.51 8.00
C LEU A 38 -6.17 -9.82 7.23
N ASP A 39 -6.63 -10.88 7.90
CA ASP A 39 -6.92 -12.16 7.25
C ASP A 39 -8.04 -12.02 6.19
N VAL A 40 -9.09 -11.25 6.50
CA VAL A 40 -10.16 -10.93 5.55
C VAL A 40 -9.64 -10.13 4.35
N LEU A 41 -8.75 -9.16 4.60
CA LEU A 41 -8.11 -8.38 3.53
C LEU A 41 -7.26 -9.25 2.61
N ASN A 42 -6.48 -10.17 3.19
CA ASN A 42 -5.65 -11.10 2.43
C ASN A 42 -6.52 -12.05 1.59
N ALA A 43 -7.57 -12.64 2.17
CA ALA A 43 -8.48 -13.53 1.46
C ALA A 43 -9.14 -12.83 0.26
N LYS A 44 -9.63 -11.60 0.45
CA LYS A 44 -10.23 -10.81 -0.65
C LYS A 44 -9.22 -10.50 -1.75
N THR A 45 -7.97 -10.24 -1.38
CA THR A 45 -6.89 -10.01 -2.35
C THR A 45 -6.65 -11.26 -3.21
N VAL A 46 -6.59 -12.44 -2.60
CA VAL A 46 -6.44 -13.71 -3.33
C VAL A 46 -7.60 -13.94 -4.31
N GLU A 47 -8.85 -13.66 -3.92
CA GLU A 47 -10.01 -13.76 -4.80
C GLU A 47 -9.89 -12.86 -6.05
N VAL A 48 -9.43 -11.63 -5.88
CA VAL A 48 -9.23 -10.68 -7.00
C VAL A 48 -8.19 -11.22 -7.98
N PHE A 49 -7.06 -11.72 -7.47
CA PHE A 49 -6.01 -12.29 -8.31
C PHE A 49 -6.41 -13.61 -8.97
N ASP A 50 -7.08 -14.52 -8.27
CA ASP A 50 -7.59 -15.77 -8.86
C ASP A 50 -8.56 -15.47 -10.01
N LYS A 51 -9.51 -14.56 -9.81
CA LYS A 51 -10.43 -14.13 -10.87
C LYS A 51 -9.70 -13.53 -12.06
N ALA A 52 -8.68 -12.70 -11.84
CA ALA A 52 -7.89 -12.09 -12.90
C ALA A 52 -7.06 -13.14 -13.68
N LEU A 53 -6.43 -14.08 -12.98
CA LEU A 53 -5.61 -15.12 -13.60
C LEU A 53 -6.43 -16.10 -14.43
N ARG A 54 -7.66 -16.44 -13.99
CA ARG A 54 -8.58 -17.31 -14.74
C ARG A 54 -9.02 -16.74 -16.09
N GLN A 55 -8.85 -15.45 -16.33
CA GLN A 55 -9.17 -14.83 -17.62
C GLN A 55 -8.16 -15.21 -18.71
N PHE A 56 -6.97 -15.67 -18.35
CA PHE A 56 -5.95 -16.11 -19.31
C PHE A 56 -6.18 -17.56 -19.73
N ALA A 57 -7.03 -17.77 -20.75
CA ALA A 57 -7.27 -19.10 -21.32
C ALA A 57 -6.12 -19.59 -22.22
N THR A 58 -5.28 -18.68 -22.72
CA THR A 58 -4.13 -18.97 -23.59
C THR A 58 -2.93 -18.12 -23.19
N PRO A 59 -1.69 -18.51 -23.57
CA PRO A 59 -0.51 -17.68 -23.33
C PRO A 59 -0.72 -16.26 -23.85
N THR A 60 -0.77 -15.29 -22.93
CA THR A 60 -1.12 -13.90 -23.22
C THR A 60 0.03 -12.98 -22.82
N LYS A 61 0.36 -12.01 -23.69
CA LYS A 61 1.34 -10.96 -23.37
C LYS A 61 0.62 -9.78 -22.75
N VAL A 62 1.11 -9.31 -21.62
CA VAL A 62 0.58 -8.13 -20.91
C VAL A 62 1.72 -7.19 -20.55
N ASN A 63 1.40 -5.90 -20.37
CA ASN A 63 2.28 -4.99 -19.66
C ASN A 63 2.23 -5.33 -18.17
N LEU A 64 3.32 -5.90 -17.63
CA LEU A 64 3.37 -6.42 -16.27
C LEU A 64 3.07 -5.33 -15.23
N PHE A 65 3.67 -4.14 -15.35
CA PHE A 65 3.48 -3.05 -14.41
C PHE A 65 2.02 -2.54 -14.40
N GLU A 66 1.46 -2.30 -15.58
CA GLU A 66 0.06 -1.88 -15.71
C GLU A 66 -0.92 -2.94 -15.21
N TRP A 67 -0.68 -4.21 -15.55
CA TRP A 67 -1.56 -5.31 -15.17
C TRP A 67 -1.57 -5.53 -13.65
N ILE A 68 -0.40 -5.61 -13.01
CA ILE A 68 -0.29 -5.72 -11.55
C ILE A 68 -0.90 -4.48 -10.89
N GLY A 69 -0.63 -3.29 -11.41
CA GLY A 69 -1.18 -2.04 -10.91
C GLY A 69 -2.70 -2.04 -10.86
N LYS A 70 -3.36 -2.52 -11.92
CA LYS A 70 -4.81 -2.69 -11.95
C LYS A 70 -5.31 -3.68 -10.90
N GLN A 71 -4.67 -4.84 -10.75
CA GLN A 71 -5.12 -5.86 -9.78
C GLN A 71 -4.92 -5.41 -8.33
N ILE A 72 -3.77 -4.83 -8.00
CA ILE A 72 -3.52 -4.27 -6.67
C ILE A 72 -4.49 -3.15 -6.37
N MET A 73 -4.70 -2.22 -7.31
CA MET A 73 -5.70 -1.16 -7.15
C MET A 73 -7.05 -1.76 -6.78
N ARG A 74 -7.56 -2.73 -7.57
CA ARG A 74 -8.85 -3.41 -7.32
C ARG A 74 -8.90 -4.09 -5.95
N ALA A 75 -7.90 -4.90 -5.61
CA ALA A 75 -7.84 -5.64 -4.35
C ALA A 75 -7.80 -4.71 -3.13
N THR A 76 -6.91 -3.72 -3.16
CA THR A 76 -6.73 -2.75 -2.09
C THR A 76 -7.95 -1.85 -1.91
N THR A 77 -8.64 -1.50 -2.99
CA THR A 77 -9.83 -0.63 -2.91
C THR A 77 -11.10 -1.42 -2.60
N ASP A 78 -11.15 -2.73 -2.86
CA ASP A 78 -12.23 -3.59 -2.35
C ASP A 78 -12.24 -3.63 -0.82
N ALA A 79 -11.08 -3.53 -0.17
CA ALA A 79 -10.96 -3.39 1.28
C ALA A 79 -11.56 -2.09 1.83
N ILE A 80 -11.47 -1.01 1.06
CA ILE A 80 -11.87 0.33 1.47
C ILE A 80 -13.36 0.59 1.13
N TYR A 81 -13.77 0.19 -0.07
CA TYR A 81 -15.10 0.49 -0.63
C TYR A 81 -16.07 -0.69 -0.61
N GLY A 82 -15.58 -1.90 -0.35
CA GLY A 82 -16.39 -3.11 -0.33
C GLY A 82 -17.13 -3.34 -1.66
N PRO A 83 -18.41 -3.72 -1.63
CA PRO A 83 -19.20 -3.99 -2.84
C PRO A 83 -19.31 -2.82 -3.82
N PHE A 84 -19.12 -1.58 -3.35
CA PHE A 84 -19.28 -0.36 -4.13
C PHE A 84 -17.97 0.18 -4.70
N ASN A 85 -16.93 -0.66 -4.78
CA ASN A 85 -15.61 -0.25 -5.24
C ASN A 85 -15.65 0.31 -6.68
N PRO A 86 -15.41 1.63 -6.88
CA PRO A 86 -15.42 2.23 -8.21
C PRO A 86 -14.22 1.78 -9.04
N MET A 87 -13.12 1.35 -8.41
CA MET A 87 -11.91 0.93 -9.11
C MET A 87 -12.03 -0.47 -9.74
N ARG A 88 -13.20 -1.11 -9.65
CA ARG A 88 -13.53 -2.29 -10.47
C ARG A 88 -13.73 -1.95 -11.94
N GLU A 89 -13.92 -0.68 -12.28
CA GLU A 89 -14.04 -0.22 -13.66
C GLU A 89 -12.71 0.36 -14.15
N ASP A 90 -12.22 -0.08 -15.32
CA ASP A 90 -10.93 0.34 -15.86
C ASP A 90 -10.84 1.86 -16.08
N GLN A 91 -11.94 2.47 -16.53
CA GLN A 91 -12.04 3.93 -16.71
C GLN A 91 -11.73 4.72 -15.42
N ASN A 92 -12.06 4.16 -14.24
CA ASN A 92 -11.83 4.81 -12.97
C ASN A 92 -10.37 4.68 -12.52
N ILE A 93 -9.72 3.55 -12.82
CA ILE A 93 -8.28 3.37 -12.60
C ILE A 93 -7.46 4.29 -13.52
N GLU A 94 -7.88 4.45 -14.77
CA GLU A 94 -7.24 5.37 -15.73
C GLU A 94 -7.40 6.82 -15.30
N ALA A 95 -8.61 7.21 -14.90
CA ALA A 95 -8.87 8.53 -14.34
C ALA A 95 -8.01 8.76 -13.08
N TRP A 96 -7.93 7.79 -12.17
CA TRP A 96 -7.05 7.85 -11.01
C TRP A 96 -5.59 8.05 -11.44
N SER A 97 -5.07 7.24 -12.35
CA SER A 97 -3.67 7.32 -12.80
C SER A 97 -3.35 8.69 -13.39
N LYS A 98 -4.28 9.27 -14.16
CA LYS A 98 -4.15 10.57 -14.80
C LYS A 98 -4.25 11.75 -13.83
N TYR A 99 -5.17 11.66 -12.86
CA TYR A 99 -5.53 12.80 -12.02
C TYR A 99 -4.97 12.72 -10.59
N HIS A 100 -4.58 11.56 -10.07
CA HIS A 100 -3.97 11.46 -8.75
C HIS A 100 -2.69 12.32 -8.57
N PRO A 101 -1.84 12.56 -9.60
CA PRO A 101 -0.70 13.47 -9.43
C PRO A 101 -1.16 14.92 -9.25
N ALA A 102 -2.41 15.23 -9.59
CA ALA A 102 -2.98 16.57 -9.65
C ALA A 102 -4.14 16.81 -8.66
N LEU A 103 -4.86 15.80 -8.17
CA LEU A 103 -5.92 15.98 -7.17
C LEU A 103 -6.48 14.69 -6.56
N MET A 104 -6.77 14.78 -5.27
CA MET A 104 -7.70 13.94 -4.51
C MET A 104 -9.14 14.43 -4.78
N ILE A 105 -10.09 13.58 -5.23
CA ILE A 105 -11.56 13.67 -4.99
C ILE A 105 -12.37 12.73 -5.91
N ARG A 106 -13.14 11.82 -5.29
CA ARG A 106 -14.58 11.52 -5.51
C ARG A 106 -14.96 10.31 -4.65
N LEU A 107 -15.82 10.48 -3.63
CA LEU A 107 -16.10 9.43 -2.65
C LEU A 107 -17.59 9.29 -2.36
N HIS A 108 -17.97 8.05 -2.02
CA HIS A 108 -19.31 7.49 -2.03
C HIS A 108 -19.99 7.57 -0.65
N PRO A 109 -21.33 7.62 -0.55
CA PRO A 109 -22.05 8.01 0.69
C PRO A 109 -21.97 7.02 1.86
N LYS A 110 -21.64 5.74 1.65
CA LYS A 110 -21.75 4.71 2.69
C LYS A 110 -20.55 4.64 3.65
N ILE A 111 -19.35 5.02 3.18
CA ILE A 111 -18.14 5.09 4.02
C ILE A 111 -18.17 6.31 4.95
N HIS A 112 -19.00 7.29 4.60
CA HIS A 112 -19.28 8.43 5.46
C HIS A 112 -19.81 7.97 6.83
N THR A 113 -20.59 6.89 6.87
CA THR A 113 -21.18 6.36 8.12
C THR A 113 -20.14 5.74 9.04
N ASP A 114 -19.25 4.88 8.53
CA ASP A 114 -18.20 4.25 9.33
C ASP A 114 -17.17 5.27 9.85
N CYS A 115 -16.88 6.31 9.05
CA CYS A 115 -16.02 7.42 9.49
C CYS A 115 -16.68 8.28 10.57
N ILE A 116 -18.00 8.51 10.49
CA ILE A 116 -18.77 9.19 11.55
C ILE A 116 -18.74 8.37 12.85
N GLU A 117 -18.90 7.05 12.79
CA GLU A 117 -18.84 6.19 13.98
C GLU A 117 -17.47 6.26 14.67
N GLN A 118 -16.40 6.47 13.89
CA GLN A 118 -15.04 6.69 14.39
C GLN A 118 -14.75 8.16 14.77
N LYS A 119 -15.76 9.05 14.73
CA LYS A 119 -15.67 10.48 15.03
C LYS A 119 -14.68 11.24 14.16
N ILE A 120 -14.46 10.80 12.93
CA ILE A 120 -13.67 11.54 11.94
C ILE A 120 -14.52 12.74 11.47
N PRO A 121 -14.00 13.98 11.49
CA PRO A 121 -14.74 15.14 11.01
C PRO A 121 -15.20 14.96 9.56
N ASP A 122 -16.42 15.37 9.23
CA ASP A 122 -17.02 15.19 7.89
C ASP A 122 -16.13 15.73 6.76
N ASP A 123 -15.46 16.87 7.00
CA ASP A 123 -14.52 17.52 6.08
C ASP A 123 -13.22 16.73 5.86
N ASP A 124 -12.88 15.80 6.77
CA ASP A 124 -11.70 14.94 6.67
C ASP A 124 -11.99 13.61 5.98
N ILE A 125 -13.26 13.21 5.82
CA ILE A 125 -13.65 11.96 5.15
C ILE A 125 -13.14 11.90 3.70
N PRO A 126 -13.27 12.98 2.89
CA PRO A 126 -12.71 12.97 1.54
C PRO A 126 -11.18 12.82 1.51
N LYS A 127 -10.48 13.46 2.47
CA LYS A 127 -9.03 13.31 2.62
C LYS A 127 -8.67 11.88 2.97
N PHE A 128 -9.40 11.30 3.91
CA PHE A 128 -9.15 9.98 4.47
C PHE A 128 -9.16 8.93 3.38
N LEU A 129 -10.23 8.89 2.57
CA LEU A 129 -10.39 7.80 1.62
C LEU A 129 -9.44 7.95 0.43
N VAL A 130 -9.18 9.15 -0.08
CA VAL A 130 -8.18 9.29 -1.16
C VAL A 130 -6.75 9.07 -0.64
N GLY A 131 -6.42 9.63 0.53
CA GLY A 131 -5.11 9.44 1.16
C GLY A 131 -4.81 7.97 1.44
N THR A 132 -5.83 7.22 1.87
CA THR A 132 -5.72 5.78 2.13
C THR A 132 -5.48 4.99 0.84
N VAL A 133 -6.20 5.29 -0.25
CA VAL A 133 -5.96 4.64 -1.56
C VAL A 133 -4.55 4.91 -2.07
N PHE A 134 -4.09 6.18 -2.02
CA PHE A 134 -2.74 6.52 -2.43
C PHE A 134 -1.69 5.75 -1.62
N ASN A 135 -1.81 5.79 -0.29
CA ASN A 135 -0.85 5.16 0.62
C ASN A 135 -0.74 3.64 0.38
N ASN A 136 -1.85 2.97 0.11
CA ASN A 136 -1.87 1.52 -0.04
C ASN A 136 -1.40 1.04 -1.42
N VAL A 137 -1.41 1.89 -2.45
CA VAL A 137 -1.08 1.47 -3.82
C VAL A 137 0.29 1.99 -4.27
N ALA A 138 0.69 3.20 -3.84
CA ALA A 138 1.88 3.89 -4.36
C ALA A 138 3.18 3.12 -4.15
N ASN A 139 3.33 2.43 -3.01
CA ASN A 139 4.52 1.61 -2.73
C ASN A 139 4.33 0.14 -3.15
N THR A 140 3.09 -0.36 -3.06
CA THR A 140 2.79 -1.79 -3.26
C THR A 140 2.94 -2.18 -4.73
N VAL A 141 2.47 -1.35 -5.67
CA VAL A 141 2.59 -1.62 -7.12
C VAL A 141 4.03 -1.70 -7.61
N PRO A 142 4.90 -0.69 -7.40
CA PRO A 142 6.28 -0.78 -7.85
C PRO A 142 7.04 -1.90 -7.14
N THR A 143 6.77 -2.15 -5.85
CA THR A 143 7.36 -3.28 -5.12
C THR A 143 6.98 -4.60 -5.75
N ALA A 144 5.69 -4.87 -5.96
CA ALA A 144 5.22 -6.12 -6.55
C ALA A 144 5.76 -6.33 -7.96
N PHE A 145 5.82 -5.26 -8.75
CA PHE A 145 6.47 -5.29 -10.07
C PHE A 145 7.93 -5.72 -9.96
N TRP A 146 8.73 -5.08 -9.11
CA TRP A 146 10.15 -5.40 -8.98
C TRP A 146 10.38 -6.80 -8.42
N VAL A 147 9.60 -7.23 -7.44
CA VAL A 147 9.67 -8.59 -6.90
C VAL A 147 9.44 -9.61 -8.02
N LEU A 148 8.36 -9.47 -8.78
CA LEU A 148 8.07 -10.39 -9.89
C LEU A 148 9.12 -10.28 -10.99
N TYR A 149 9.56 -9.08 -11.35
CA TYR A 149 10.62 -8.88 -12.34
C TYR A 149 11.90 -9.63 -11.97
N HIS A 150 12.39 -9.48 -10.75
CA HIS A 150 13.63 -10.12 -10.30
C HIS A 150 13.47 -11.63 -10.14
N ILE A 151 12.36 -12.11 -9.58
CA ILE A 151 12.07 -13.56 -9.48
C ILE A 151 12.05 -14.20 -10.87
N PHE A 152 11.33 -13.62 -11.84
CA PHE A 152 11.21 -14.21 -13.17
C PHE A 152 12.43 -14.00 -14.08
N SER A 153 13.34 -13.08 -13.72
CA SER A 153 14.57 -12.83 -14.48
C SER A 153 15.71 -13.78 -14.12
N ASP A 154 15.64 -14.45 -12.97
CA ASP A 154 16.65 -15.40 -12.51
C ASP A 154 16.02 -16.80 -12.35
N ALA A 155 16.51 -17.76 -13.13
CA ALA A 155 15.96 -19.11 -13.16
C ALA A 155 16.15 -19.88 -11.83
N ILE A 156 17.21 -19.57 -11.07
CA ILE A 156 17.48 -20.20 -9.78
C ILE A 156 16.50 -19.64 -8.75
N VAL A 157 16.42 -18.31 -8.63
CA VAL A 157 15.48 -17.65 -7.70
C VAL A 157 14.03 -18.06 -8.00
N LEU A 158 13.65 -18.11 -9.28
CA LEU A 158 12.32 -18.57 -9.68
C LEU A 158 12.03 -19.99 -9.17
N GLN A 159 12.98 -20.92 -9.37
CA GLN A 159 12.77 -22.31 -9.00
C GLN A 159 12.74 -22.48 -7.47
N GLU A 160 13.61 -21.78 -6.75
CA GLU A 160 13.63 -21.80 -5.29
C GLU A 160 12.34 -21.21 -4.70
N CYS A 161 11.91 -20.03 -5.15
CA CYS A 161 10.64 -19.45 -4.72
C CYS A 161 9.46 -20.38 -5.01
N ARG A 162 9.44 -21.06 -6.17
CA ARG A 162 8.40 -22.06 -6.48
C ARG A 162 8.41 -23.22 -5.49
N ASN A 163 9.59 -23.75 -5.15
CA ASN A 163 9.72 -24.84 -4.20
C ASN A 163 9.22 -24.41 -2.81
N GLU A 164 9.50 -23.18 -2.38
CA GLU A 164 8.99 -22.62 -1.12
C GLU A 164 7.47 -22.46 -1.13
N VAL A 165 6.92 -21.68 -2.09
CA VAL A 165 5.49 -21.34 -2.07
C VAL A 165 4.60 -22.54 -2.38
N SER A 166 5.10 -23.55 -3.09
CA SER A 166 4.34 -24.79 -3.36
C SER A 166 3.94 -25.52 -2.08
N GLN A 167 4.75 -25.41 -1.02
CA GLN A 167 4.46 -26.01 0.30
C GLN A 167 3.27 -25.34 0.99
N ALA A 168 2.98 -24.09 0.65
CA ALA A 168 1.85 -23.34 1.20
C ALA A 168 0.52 -23.68 0.50
N VAL A 169 0.53 -24.44 -0.60
CA VAL A 169 -0.66 -24.71 -1.40
C VAL A 169 -1.28 -26.05 -1.01
N LEU A 170 -2.53 -26.01 -0.55
CA LEU A 170 -3.34 -27.19 -0.30
C LEU A 170 -4.43 -27.27 -1.38
N SER A 171 -4.55 -28.41 -2.06
CA SER A 171 -5.59 -28.62 -3.07
C SER A 171 -6.56 -29.70 -2.60
N GLN A 172 -7.83 -29.34 -2.42
CA GLN A 172 -8.92 -30.23 -2.02
C GLN A 172 -10.17 -29.91 -2.84
N ASP A 173 -10.83 -30.95 -3.38
CA ASP A 173 -12.11 -30.85 -4.10
C ASP A 173 -12.15 -29.78 -5.22
N GLY A 174 -11.05 -29.62 -5.96
CA GLY A 174 -10.94 -28.63 -7.05
C GLY A 174 -10.73 -27.18 -6.59
N THR A 175 -10.61 -26.95 -5.29
CA THR A 175 -10.25 -25.66 -4.69
C THR A 175 -8.82 -25.72 -4.16
N SER A 176 -8.00 -24.75 -4.54
CA SER A 176 -6.68 -24.55 -3.96
C SER A 176 -6.75 -23.45 -2.90
N THR A 177 -6.24 -23.73 -1.71
CA THR A 177 -6.09 -22.76 -0.62
C THR A 177 -4.61 -22.48 -0.39
N ILE A 178 -4.32 -21.29 0.13
CA ILE A 178 -2.96 -20.85 0.44
C ILE A 178 -2.86 -20.64 1.94
N ASP A 179 -1.98 -21.39 2.58
CA ASP A 179 -1.61 -21.17 3.98
C ASP A 179 -0.56 -20.05 4.07
N LEU A 180 -1.02 -18.85 4.42
CA LEU A 180 -0.14 -17.68 4.56
C LEU A 180 0.87 -17.84 5.70
N THR A 181 0.62 -18.71 6.68
CA THR A 181 1.57 -18.93 7.77
C THR A 181 2.85 -19.60 7.25
N ILE A 182 2.74 -20.47 6.24
CA ILE A 182 3.88 -21.08 5.56
C ILE A 182 4.63 -20.03 4.75
N VAL A 183 3.91 -19.15 4.04
CA VAL A 183 4.54 -18.06 3.27
C VAL A 183 5.36 -17.14 4.17
N LEU A 184 4.84 -16.79 5.34
CA LEU A 184 5.48 -15.86 6.27
C LEU A 184 6.67 -16.48 7.03
N ASN A 185 6.61 -17.78 7.33
CA ASN A 185 7.59 -18.42 8.21
C ASN A 185 8.56 -19.39 7.51
N SER A 186 8.22 -19.84 6.30
CA SER A 186 8.92 -20.94 5.61
C SER A 186 9.27 -20.63 4.15
N CYS A 187 9.20 -19.37 3.72
CA CYS A 187 9.64 -18.93 2.38
C CYS A 187 10.79 -17.90 2.47
N PRO A 188 11.99 -18.28 2.97
CA PRO A 188 13.09 -17.36 3.18
C PRO A 188 13.65 -16.73 1.89
N ILE A 189 13.65 -17.42 0.74
CA ILE A 189 14.12 -16.86 -0.54
C ILE A 189 13.11 -15.84 -1.06
N LEU A 190 11.81 -16.12 -0.98
CA LEU A 190 10.79 -15.13 -1.31
C LEU A 190 10.90 -13.88 -0.42
N LEU A 191 11.05 -14.07 0.90
CA LEU A 191 11.19 -12.98 1.86
C LEU A 191 12.49 -12.17 1.61
N SER A 192 13.61 -12.86 1.39
CA SER A 192 14.90 -12.22 1.12
C SER A 192 14.84 -11.42 -0.19
N THR A 193 14.23 -11.98 -1.24
CA THR A 193 14.02 -11.27 -2.50
C THR A 193 13.19 -10.01 -2.28
N TYR A 194 12.08 -10.11 -1.55
CA TYR A 194 11.25 -8.95 -1.19
C TYR A 194 12.03 -7.87 -0.43
N GLN A 195 12.82 -8.26 0.58
CA GLN A 195 13.64 -7.33 1.36
C GLN A 195 14.72 -6.65 0.48
N GLU A 196 15.35 -7.40 -0.42
CA GLU A 196 16.37 -6.87 -1.33
C GLU A 196 15.79 -5.88 -2.33
N ILE A 197 14.53 -6.08 -2.76
CA ILE A 197 13.79 -5.07 -3.53
C ILE A 197 13.62 -3.78 -2.73
N PHE A 198 13.22 -3.85 -1.45
CA PHE A 198 13.13 -2.65 -0.61
C PHE A 198 14.49 -1.98 -0.38
N ARG A 199 15.56 -2.76 -0.30
CA ARG A 199 16.92 -2.24 -0.18
C ARG A 199 17.29 -1.39 -1.40
N HIS A 200 17.00 -1.88 -2.60
CA HIS A 200 17.42 -1.24 -3.86
C HIS A 200 16.45 -0.20 -4.43
N HIS A 201 15.15 -0.47 -4.34
CA HIS A 201 14.10 0.32 -4.98
C HIS A 201 13.27 1.13 -3.99
N GLY A 202 13.38 0.82 -2.69
CA GLY A 202 12.73 1.59 -1.64
C GLY A 202 13.26 3.03 -1.57
N MET A 203 12.35 4.00 -1.59
CA MET A 203 12.68 5.44 -1.50
C MET A 203 12.24 6.05 -0.17
N ALA A 204 12.14 5.25 0.89
CA ALA A 204 11.67 5.71 2.18
C ALA A 204 12.61 6.78 2.77
N ASN A 205 12.04 7.89 3.22
CA ASN A 205 12.72 8.89 4.03
C ASN A 205 11.88 9.11 5.30
N SER A 206 12.49 8.90 6.46
CA SER A 206 11.85 9.24 7.73
C SER A 206 12.15 10.70 8.04
N VAL A 207 11.11 11.54 8.09
CA VAL A 207 11.22 12.96 8.40
C VAL A 207 10.60 13.24 9.77
N ARG A 208 11.28 14.03 10.60
CA ARG A 208 10.81 14.48 11.91
C ARG A 208 11.01 15.98 12.04
N VAL A 209 10.06 16.65 12.69
CA VAL A 209 10.22 18.05 13.13
C VAL A 209 10.76 18.03 14.55
N VAL A 210 11.78 18.83 14.80
CA VAL A 210 12.39 18.99 16.13
C VAL A 210 11.43 19.79 17.01
N ALA A 211 10.84 19.16 18.03
CA ALA A 211 9.85 19.77 18.90
C ALA A 211 10.45 20.83 19.85
N GLU A 212 11.69 20.61 20.30
CA GLU A 212 12.45 21.45 21.20
C GLU A 212 13.95 21.34 20.91
N ASP A 213 14.73 22.35 21.29
CA ASP A 213 16.19 22.31 21.14
C ASP A 213 16.75 21.06 21.84
N HIS A 214 17.50 20.22 21.12
CA HIS A 214 17.95 18.92 21.61
C HIS A 214 19.40 18.65 21.19
N MET A 215 20.24 18.21 22.14
CA MET A 215 21.61 17.81 21.85
C MET A 215 21.68 16.33 21.50
N LEU A 216 21.83 16.01 20.21
CA LEU A 216 21.97 14.64 19.73
C LEU A 216 23.40 14.15 19.96
N ASP A 217 23.51 13.02 20.67
CA ASP A 217 24.78 12.34 20.93
C ASP A 217 25.86 13.25 21.54
N ASN A 218 25.44 14.24 22.34
CA ASN A 218 26.29 15.27 22.95
C ASN A 218 27.18 16.04 21.95
N ARG A 219 26.89 15.96 20.65
CA ARG A 219 27.74 16.49 19.57
C ARG A 219 27.01 17.47 18.67
N TYR A 220 25.73 17.22 18.39
CA TYR A 220 24.97 17.99 17.40
C TYR A 220 23.75 18.65 18.05
N LEU A 221 23.73 19.99 18.08
CA LEU A 221 22.56 20.74 18.56
C LEU A 221 21.49 20.81 17.46
N LEU A 222 20.38 20.11 17.67
CA LEU A 222 19.17 20.21 16.86
C LEU A 222 18.31 21.36 17.40
N LYS A 223 17.89 22.27 16.52
CA LYS A 223 17.08 23.43 16.89
C LYS A 223 15.59 23.18 16.71
N LYS A 224 14.77 23.67 17.64
CA LYS A 224 13.31 23.67 17.57
C LYS A 224 12.82 24.18 16.21
N GLY A 225 11.87 23.47 15.61
CA GLY A 225 11.33 23.76 14.28
C GLY A 225 12.20 23.26 13.12
N GLY A 226 13.42 22.77 13.39
CA GLY A 226 14.27 22.13 12.40
C GLY A 226 13.71 20.81 11.89
N LEU A 227 14.19 20.36 10.73
CA LEU A 227 13.84 19.06 10.15
C LEU A 227 15.00 18.08 10.29
N VAL A 228 14.71 16.89 10.79
CA VAL A 228 15.62 15.74 10.78
C VAL A 228 15.13 14.78 9.71
N MET A 229 16.00 14.48 8.74
CA MET A 229 15.73 13.53 7.68
C MET A 229 16.67 12.33 7.79
N ILE A 230 16.10 11.14 7.87
CA ILE A 230 16.82 9.87 7.89
C ILE A 230 16.54 9.17 6.57
N SER A 231 17.53 9.13 5.68
CA SER A 231 17.38 8.55 4.36
C SER A 231 17.65 7.05 4.38
N ALA A 232 16.63 6.24 4.11
CA ALA A 232 16.80 4.79 4.05
C ALA A 232 17.73 4.40 2.90
N ARG A 233 17.67 5.11 1.76
CA ARG A 233 18.56 4.85 0.61
C ARG A 233 20.04 4.97 0.98
N ALA A 234 20.41 6.01 1.75
CA ALA A 234 21.78 6.17 2.20
C ALA A 234 22.22 4.99 3.07
N GLN A 235 21.36 4.53 3.98
CA GLN A 235 21.62 3.37 4.84
C GLN A 235 21.73 2.07 4.04
N HIS A 236 20.78 1.82 3.14
CA HIS A 236 20.68 0.60 2.33
C HIS A 236 21.82 0.43 1.30
N SER A 237 22.45 1.54 0.92
CA SER A 237 23.61 1.57 0.01
C SER A 237 24.96 1.64 0.72
N ASN A 238 24.97 1.70 2.06
CA ASN A 238 26.21 1.73 2.83
C ASN A 238 26.91 0.37 2.76
N PRO A 239 28.18 0.29 2.28
CA PRO A 239 28.92 -0.97 2.22
C PRO A 239 29.56 -1.39 3.55
N ALA A 240 29.56 -0.51 4.57
CA ALA A 240 30.21 -0.73 5.86
C ALA A 240 29.31 -1.46 6.88
#